data_AF-A0A255EKE4-F1
#
_entry.id   AF-A0A255EKE4-F1
#
_cell.length_a   1.000
_cell.length_b   1.000
_cell.length_c   1.000
_cell.angle_alpha   90.00
_cell.angle_beta   90.00
_cell.angle_gamma   90.00
#
_symmetry.space_group_name_H-M   'P 1'
#
loop_
_entity.id
_entity.type
_entity.pdbx_description
1 polymer ?
#
loop_
_entity_poly.entity_id
_entity_poly.type
_entity_poly.pdbx_seq_one_letter_code
_entity_poly.pdbx_strand_id
1 'polypeptide(L)'
;MTHDHTPQTHRRTRHRWLRRCSAVLVAGVTSLSLASAPAAARPEDGFGPLGRVVDTRSGPAEVGQYHLGNRVAYCIDLDAWGPREASGWRVASLRGARKQVGFGDRAGAATLTGEAFTERERAELAYLLDWAGQRELTLIEAIAVDHLIRLRGVGDDEQLQRLRDRYAAATRQFPGLAELVEELQRRVSNLHGPYRIEAGRDTGGRLTVVIRSATGAAVTGVDLTVLVDGQQVKTRATGGTHTVRVPRDADIRVRAEVPATEPQLWIARHHGDLSHRDSTIQRMLVESPREGLELTVAPDEPVPSTPAPATPSRPAPSTPTTPVASTPVPSTPTKPFTPTTTGPSTAVSTTPRPSPTPTSPSVPTSTSPTAPRPTSQASTPTMTANRPATPLPSTGGGATGLVLGLTMVAGALLWWVRRR
;
A
#
# COMPACT_ATOMS: atom_id res chain seq x y z
N MET A 1 45.31 61.25 -24.11
CA MET A 1 44.29 61.30 -25.19
C MET A 1 44.71 60.28 -26.24
N THR A 2 43.84 59.44 -26.80
CA THR A 2 42.38 59.28 -26.63
C THR A 2 42.03 57.90 -26.02
N HIS A 3 40.81 57.75 -25.50
CA HIS A 3 40.21 56.43 -25.28
C HIS A 3 39.54 55.97 -26.57
N ASP A 4 39.43 54.65 -26.75
CA ASP A 4 38.39 54.08 -27.60
C ASP A 4 37.72 52.88 -26.90
N HIS A 5 36.42 52.70 -27.13
CA HIS A 5 35.55 51.84 -26.33
C HIS A 5 34.34 51.36 -27.15
N THR A 6 34.29 50.07 -27.52
CA THR A 6 33.08 49.38 -28.00
C THR A 6 33.19 47.85 -27.77
N PRO A 7 32.08 47.08 -27.67
CA PRO A 7 31.99 46.07 -26.60
C PRO A 7 31.77 44.61 -27.02
N GLN A 8 32.36 43.66 -26.27
CA GLN A 8 32.12 42.21 -26.41
C GLN A 8 30.96 41.68 -25.53
N THR A 9 29.73 42.17 -25.72
CA THR A 9 28.59 41.87 -24.81
C THR A 9 27.40 41.11 -25.42
N HIS A 10 27.58 40.33 -26.50
CA HIS A 10 26.47 39.57 -27.11
C HIS A 10 26.60 38.04 -27.25
N ARG A 11 27.78 37.43 -26.97
CA ARG A 11 28.01 36.00 -27.27
C ARG A 11 27.70 35.02 -26.12
N ARG A 12 27.54 35.48 -24.87
CA ARG A 12 27.37 34.61 -23.68
C ARG A 12 25.92 34.27 -23.29
N THR A 13 24.91 34.98 -23.80
CA THR A 13 23.50 34.76 -23.44
C THR A 13 22.85 33.59 -24.18
N ARG A 14 23.07 33.45 -25.50
CA ARG A 14 22.42 32.42 -26.34
C ARG A 14 22.68 30.97 -25.86
N HIS A 15 23.88 30.67 -25.36
CA HIS A 15 24.20 29.31 -24.86
C HIS A 15 23.45 28.91 -23.57
N ARG A 16 23.00 29.87 -22.74
CA ARG A 16 22.24 29.55 -21.51
C ARG A 16 20.77 29.23 -21.81
N TRP A 17 20.20 29.82 -22.85
CA TRP A 17 18.84 29.51 -23.32
C TRP A 17 18.77 28.10 -23.94
N LEU A 18 19.63 27.80 -24.92
CA LEU A 18 19.63 26.50 -25.59
C LEU A 18 19.77 25.32 -24.61
N ARG A 19 20.67 25.41 -23.63
CA ARG A 19 20.81 24.36 -22.59
C ARG A 19 19.55 24.17 -21.73
N ARG A 20 18.78 25.22 -21.46
CA ARG A 20 17.50 25.11 -20.72
C ARG A 20 16.42 24.46 -21.58
N CYS A 21 16.31 24.83 -22.85
CA CYS A 21 15.38 24.19 -23.79
C CYS A 21 15.69 22.69 -23.97
N SER A 22 16.96 22.31 -24.10
CA SER A 22 17.37 20.89 -24.17
C SER A 22 17.03 20.12 -22.89
N ALA A 23 17.25 20.70 -21.71
CA ALA A 23 16.91 20.05 -20.44
C ALA A 23 15.40 19.83 -20.29
N VAL A 24 14.57 20.80 -20.65
CA VAL A 24 13.10 20.69 -20.61
C VAL A 24 12.58 19.68 -21.65
N LEU A 25 13.15 19.64 -22.85
CA LEU A 25 12.78 18.64 -23.86
C LEU A 25 13.18 17.22 -23.45
N VAL A 26 14.38 17.01 -22.91
CA VAL A 26 14.79 15.69 -22.41
C VAL A 26 13.92 15.26 -21.24
N ALA A 27 13.67 16.13 -20.25
CA ALA A 27 12.78 15.82 -19.14
C ALA A 27 11.36 15.49 -19.62
N GLY A 28 10.78 16.30 -20.51
CA GLY A 28 9.45 16.07 -21.07
C GLY A 28 9.33 14.76 -21.85
N VAL A 29 10.32 14.42 -22.68
CA VAL A 29 10.35 13.15 -23.43
C VAL A 29 10.57 11.95 -22.50
N THR A 30 11.43 12.04 -21.48
CA THR A 30 11.60 10.97 -20.49
C THR A 30 10.34 10.76 -19.64
N SER A 31 9.65 11.83 -19.24
CA SER A 31 8.36 11.73 -18.52
C SER A 31 7.26 11.13 -19.39
N LEU A 32 7.15 11.50 -20.68
CA LEU A 32 6.21 10.86 -21.61
C LEU A 32 6.57 9.39 -21.89
N SER A 33 7.84 9.01 -21.83
CA SER A 33 8.30 7.62 -22.00
C SER A 33 7.94 6.71 -20.80
N LEU A 34 7.61 7.30 -19.64
CA LEU A 34 7.15 6.58 -18.44
C LEU A 34 5.63 6.46 -18.35
N ALA A 35 4.88 7.06 -19.28
CA ALA A 35 3.48 6.70 -19.51
C ALA A 35 3.43 5.32 -20.20
N SER A 36 3.43 4.25 -19.39
CA SER A 36 3.47 2.85 -19.80
C SER A 36 2.57 2.56 -21.01
N ALA A 37 3.18 2.45 -22.20
CA ALA A 37 2.45 2.13 -23.42
C ALA A 37 1.70 0.80 -23.24
N PRO A 38 0.40 0.70 -23.59
CA PRO A 38 -0.42 -0.46 -23.29
C PRO A 38 0.09 -1.68 -24.04
N ALA A 39 0.82 -2.54 -23.33
CA ALA A 39 1.58 -3.65 -23.87
C ALA A 39 0.71 -4.54 -24.77
N ALA A 40 1.24 -5.00 -25.90
CA ALA A 40 0.61 -6.10 -26.62
C ALA A 40 0.62 -7.35 -25.73
N ALA A 41 -0.44 -8.15 -25.82
CA ALA A 41 -0.48 -9.45 -25.16
C ALA A 41 0.57 -10.34 -25.84
N ARG A 42 1.28 -11.11 -25.04
CA ARG A 42 2.46 -11.83 -25.51
C ARG A 42 2.16 -13.32 -25.70
N PRO A 43 2.91 -14.05 -26.56
CA PRO A 43 2.73 -15.50 -26.71
C PRO A 43 2.94 -16.29 -25.42
N GLU A 44 3.69 -15.74 -24.46
CA GLU A 44 3.89 -16.29 -23.11
C GLU A 44 2.80 -15.91 -22.07
N ASP A 45 1.85 -15.01 -22.39
CA ASP A 45 0.73 -14.69 -21.49
C ASP A 45 -0.18 -15.92 -21.36
N GLY A 46 -0.56 -16.28 -20.14
CA GLY A 46 -1.31 -17.52 -19.90
C GLY A 46 -1.10 -18.10 -18.50
N PHE A 47 -1.25 -19.42 -18.37
CA PHE A 47 -0.92 -20.16 -17.16
C PHE A 47 0.56 -19.99 -16.76
N GLY A 48 0.80 -19.72 -15.48
CA GLY A 48 2.13 -19.74 -14.88
C GLY A 48 2.59 -21.17 -14.51
N PRO A 49 3.85 -21.35 -14.07
CA PRO A 49 4.38 -22.66 -13.70
C PRO A 49 3.65 -23.30 -12.51
N LEU A 50 3.02 -22.48 -11.67
CA LEU A 50 2.19 -22.88 -10.53
C LEU A 50 0.69 -22.72 -10.78
N GLY A 51 0.28 -22.70 -12.06
CA GLY A 51 -1.13 -22.79 -12.48
C GLY A 51 -1.53 -24.23 -12.81
N ARG A 52 -2.76 -24.63 -12.49
CA ARG A 52 -3.31 -25.98 -12.73
C ARG A 52 -4.78 -25.91 -13.15
N VAL A 53 -5.32 -27.04 -13.59
CA VAL A 53 -6.76 -27.25 -13.78
C VAL A 53 -7.25 -28.27 -12.74
N VAL A 54 -8.44 -28.05 -12.19
CA VAL A 54 -9.14 -28.96 -11.27
C VAL A 54 -10.53 -29.24 -11.80
N ASP A 55 -11.02 -30.47 -11.65
CA ASP A 55 -12.35 -30.86 -12.14
C ASP A 55 -13.45 -30.53 -11.11
N THR A 56 -14.35 -29.63 -11.49
CA THR A 56 -15.48 -29.18 -10.67
C THR A 56 -16.80 -29.79 -11.18
N ARG A 57 -17.89 -29.62 -10.41
CA ARG A 57 -19.24 -30.07 -10.81
C ARG A 57 -19.75 -29.39 -12.09
N SER A 58 -19.27 -28.19 -12.39
CA SER A 58 -19.63 -27.41 -13.58
C SER A 58 -18.58 -27.47 -14.70
N GLY A 59 -17.60 -28.39 -14.60
CA GLY A 59 -16.53 -28.57 -15.58
C GLY A 59 -15.13 -28.21 -15.04
N PRO A 60 -14.10 -28.20 -15.89
CA PRO A 60 -12.74 -27.86 -15.50
C PRO A 60 -12.64 -26.39 -15.06
N ALA A 61 -11.97 -26.13 -13.94
CA ALA A 61 -11.65 -24.78 -13.48
C ALA A 61 -10.13 -24.59 -13.35
N GLU A 62 -9.64 -23.49 -13.90
CA GLU A 62 -8.27 -23.04 -13.72
C GLU A 62 -8.02 -22.60 -12.27
N VAL A 63 -6.84 -22.87 -11.70
CA VAL A 63 -6.41 -22.47 -10.34
C VAL A 63 -4.93 -22.07 -10.31
N GLY A 64 -4.53 -21.26 -9.33
CA GLY A 64 -3.14 -20.87 -9.12
C GLY A 64 -2.64 -19.72 -10.00
N GLN A 65 -1.35 -19.74 -10.33
CA GLN A 65 -0.67 -18.62 -10.99
C GLN A 65 -0.90 -18.52 -12.50
N TYR A 66 -0.84 -17.28 -12.97
CA TYR A 66 -0.77 -16.87 -14.37
C TYR A 66 0.47 -16.00 -14.60
N HIS A 67 0.86 -15.80 -15.86
CA HIS A 67 1.87 -14.83 -16.25
C HIS A 67 1.28 -13.75 -17.16
N LEU A 68 1.77 -12.51 -16.96
CA LEU A 68 1.69 -11.40 -17.91
C LEU A 68 3.12 -11.01 -18.29
N GLY A 69 3.60 -11.52 -19.42
CA GLY A 69 5.00 -11.47 -19.82
C GLY A 69 5.93 -12.04 -18.75
N ASN A 70 6.75 -11.17 -18.16
CA ASN A 70 7.71 -11.52 -17.12
C ASN A 70 7.19 -11.27 -15.68
N ARG A 71 5.88 -11.12 -15.49
CA ARG A 71 5.25 -10.88 -14.18
C ARG A 71 4.34 -12.02 -13.78
N VAL A 72 4.42 -12.44 -12.52
CA VAL A 72 3.40 -13.28 -11.89
C VAL A 72 2.11 -12.46 -11.75
N ALA A 73 0.99 -13.08 -12.11
CA ALA A 73 -0.34 -12.48 -12.09
C ALA A 73 -1.37 -13.51 -11.58
N TYR A 74 -2.51 -12.99 -11.10
CA TYR A 74 -3.62 -13.80 -10.61
C TYR A 74 -4.94 -13.22 -11.10
N CYS A 75 -5.84 -14.04 -11.63
CA CYS A 75 -7.15 -13.56 -12.07
C CYS A 75 -8.03 -13.19 -10.87
N ILE A 76 -8.84 -12.14 -11.02
CA ILE A 76 -9.82 -11.70 -10.01
C ILE A 76 -11.25 -12.21 -10.31
N ASP A 77 -11.51 -12.55 -11.57
CA ASP A 77 -12.81 -13.00 -12.10
C ASP A 77 -12.86 -14.53 -12.23
N LEU A 78 -14.06 -15.11 -12.28
CA LEU A 78 -14.32 -16.55 -12.46
C LEU A 78 -14.94 -16.88 -13.82
N ASP A 79 -15.78 -16.02 -14.37
CA ASP A 79 -16.36 -16.17 -15.72
C ASP A 79 -15.72 -15.21 -16.71
N ALA A 80 -14.57 -15.63 -17.26
CA ALA A 80 -13.92 -15.00 -18.39
C ALA A 80 -12.78 -15.91 -18.94
N TRP A 81 -12.34 -15.65 -20.17
CA TRP A 81 -11.22 -16.33 -20.82
C TRP A 81 -9.86 -15.96 -20.22
N GLY A 82 -8.91 -16.89 -20.26
CA GLY A 82 -7.57 -16.68 -19.73
C GLY A 82 -6.77 -15.59 -20.48
N PRO A 83 -5.69 -15.05 -19.86
CA PRO A 83 -4.97 -13.89 -20.36
C PRO A 83 -4.36 -14.04 -21.77
N ARG A 84 -4.14 -15.28 -22.23
CA ARG A 84 -3.54 -15.59 -23.55
C ARG A 84 -4.31 -15.02 -24.76
N GLU A 85 -5.62 -14.83 -24.64
CA GLU A 85 -6.48 -14.42 -25.76
C GLU A 85 -6.63 -12.89 -25.91
N ALA A 86 -6.04 -12.09 -25.00
CA ALA A 86 -6.10 -10.63 -25.05
C ALA A 86 -5.47 -10.05 -26.33
N SER A 87 -5.93 -8.87 -26.78
CA SER A 87 -5.22 -8.09 -27.82
C SER A 87 -4.05 -7.26 -27.28
N GLY A 88 -4.01 -7.07 -25.96
CA GLY A 88 -3.13 -6.16 -25.26
C GLY A 88 -3.65 -5.87 -23.86
N TRP A 89 -2.84 -5.20 -23.06
CA TRP A 89 -3.12 -4.89 -21.66
C TRP A 89 -3.02 -3.40 -21.38
N ARG A 90 -3.82 -2.93 -20.43
CA ARG A 90 -3.71 -1.60 -19.81
C ARG A 90 -3.77 -1.74 -18.29
N VAL A 91 -2.99 -0.92 -17.59
CA VAL A 91 -3.07 -0.80 -16.13
C VAL A 91 -4.24 0.11 -15.77
N ALA A 92 -4.97 -0.25 -14.74
CA ALA A 92 -6.07 0.49 -14.15
C ALA A 92 -5.93 0.50 -12.61
N SER A 93 -6.72 1.35 -11.97
CA SER A 93 -6.93 1.34 -10.53
C SER A 93 -8.04 0.34 -10.18
N LEU A 94 -7.90 -0.36 -9.06
CA LEU A 94 -8.93 -1.24 -8.50
C LEU A 94 -9.99 -0.42 -7.72
N ARG A 95 -9.70 0.85 -7.39
CA ARG A 95 -10.64 1.83 -6.83
C ARG A 95 -11.81 2.08 -7.78
N GLY A 96 -13.02 1.79 -7.33
CA GLY A 96 -14.24 1.94 -8.13
C GLY A 96 -14.43 0.85 -9.20
N ALA A 97 -13.47 -0.06 -9.38
CA ALA A 97 -13.69 -1.29 -10.13
C ALA A 97 -14.74 -2.15 -9.41
N ARG A 98 -15.51 -2.89 -10.19
CA ARG A 98 -16.68 -3.66 -9.73
C ARG A 98 -16.36 -5.14 -9.58
N LYS A 99 -17.03 -5.81 -8.65
CA LYS A 99 -17.02 -7.27 -8.49
C LYS A 99 -17.87 -7.96 -9.56
N GLN A 100 -17.58 -9.23 -9.82
CA GLN A 100 -18.31 -10.06 -10.79
C GLN A 100 -19.59 -10.65 -10.18
N VAL A 101 -20.69 -10.65 -10.94
CA VAL A 101 -22.03 -11.15 -10.54
C VAL A 101 -22.73 -11.90 -11.67
N GLY A 102 -23.58 -12.86 -11.32
CA GLY A 102 -24.35 -13.71 -12.23
C GLY A 102 -23.51 -14.70 -13.03
N PHE A 103 -24.16 -15.64 -13.72
CA PHE A 103 -23.50 -16.68 -14.53
C PHE A 103 -24.04 -16.74 -15.98
N GLY A 104 -23.35 -17.49 -16.85
CA GLY A 104 -23.79 -17.82 -18.21
C GLY A 104 -23.14 -16.99 -19.33
N ASP A 105 -23.81 -16.94 -20.48
CA ASP A 105 -23.30 -16.47 -21.79
C ASP A 105 -22.80 -15.01 -21.87
N ARG A 106 -22.87 -14.26 -20.76
CA ARG A 106 -22.47 -12.85 -20.63
C ARG A 106 -21.13 -12.65 -19.91
N ALA A 107 -20.37 -13.73 -19.72
CA ALA A 107 -19.03 -13.76 -19.12
C ALA A 107 -18.14 -12.57 -19.53
N GLY A 108 -17.35 -12.06 -18.58
CA GLY A 108 -16.54 -10.84 -18.73
C GLY A 108 -17.29 -9.54 -18.40
N ALA A 109 -16.97 -8.45 -19.09
CA ALA A 109 -17.28 -7.07 -18.68
C ALA A 109 -18.75 -6.80 -18.34
N ALA A 110 -19.71 -7.48 -18.97
CA ALA A 110 -21.14 -7.34 -18.69
C ALA A 110 -21.56 -7.86 -17.29
N THR A 111 -20.77 -8.76 -16.69
CA THR A 111 -20.97 -9.28 -15.32
C THR A 111 -20.33 -8.41 -14.24
N LEU A 112 -19.66 -7.30 -14.59
CA LEU A 112 -18.97 -6.43 -13.62
C LEU A 112 -19.89 -5.33 -13.06
N THR A 113 -21.02 -5.74 -12.51
CA THR A 113 -22.09 -4.85 -12.01
C THR A 113 -22.34 -4.95 -10.51
N GLY A 114 -21.57 -5.78 -9.79
CA GLY A 114 -21.67 -5.94 -8.33
C GLY A 114 -21.23 -4.70 -7.53
N GLU A 115 -20.95 -4.87 -6.24
CA GLU A 115 -20.36 -3.79 -5.44
C GLU A 115 -18.94 -3.43 -5.92
N ALA A 116 -18.43 -2.27 -5.48
CA ALA A 116 -17.06 -1.85 -5.77
C ALA A 116 -16.11 -2.33 -4.65
N PHE A 117 -14.86 -2.64 -4.98
CA PHE A 117 -13.87 -3.09 -3.98
C PHE A 117 -13.69 -2.04 -2.87
N THR A 118 -13.96 -2.45 -1.63
CA THR A 118 -13.75 -1.62 -0.44
C THR A 118 -12.27 -1.29 -0.24
N GLU A 119 -11.96 -0.24 0.52
CA GLU A 119 -10.57 0.11 0.82
C GLU A 119 -9.81 -1.01 1.52
N ARG A 120 -10.47 -1.68 2.47
CA ARG A 120 -9.96 -2.88 3.13
C ARG A 120 -9.61 -3.98 2.14
N GLU A 121 -10.49 -4.31 1.20
CA GLU A 121 -10.24 -5.38 0.23
C GLU A 121 -9.07 -5.04 -0.71
N ARG A 122 -8.94 -3.79 -1.13
CA ARG A 122 -7.79 -3.35 -1.94
C ARG A 122 -6.47 -3.49 -1.17
N ALA A 123 -6.45 -3.14 0.11
CA ALA A 123 -5.27 -3.32 0.97
C ALA A 123 -5.00 -4.79 1.33
N GLU A 124 -6.04 -5.62 1.51
CA GLU A 124 -5.92 -7.07 1.71
C GLU A 124 -5.32 -7.76 0.47
N LEU A 125 -5.79 -7.38 -0.73
CA LEU A 125 -5.25 -7.88 -2.00
C LEU A 125 -3.81 -7.41 -2.24
N ALA A 126 -3.49 -6.15 -1.92
CA ALA A 126 -2.13 -5.63 -2.06
C ALA A 126 -1.14 -6.33 -1.09
N TYR A 127 -1.51 -6.52 0.17
CA TYR A 127 -0.72 -7.30 1.12
C TYR A 127 -0.53 -8.75 0.66
N LEU A 128 -1.58 -9.39 0.13
CA LEU A 128 -1.53 -10.77 -0.37
C LEU A 128 -0.60 -10.92 -1.59
N LEU A 129 -0.56 -9.90 -2.46
CA LEU A 129 0.29 -9.90 -3.66
C LEU A 129 1.75 -9.57 -3.34
N ASP A 130 2.03 -8.68 -2.39
CA ASP A 130 3.37 -8.48 -1.82
C ASP A 130 3.86 -9.77 -1.12
N TRP A 131 3.02 -10.34 -0.25
CA TRP A 131 3.28 -11.63 0.39
C TRP A 131 3.60 -12.74 -0.64
N ALA A 132 3.01 -12.68 -1.84
CA ALA A 132 3.26 -13.64 -2.92
C ALA A 132 4.50 -13.31 -3.77
N GLY A 133 4.80 -12.04 -4.04
CA GLY A 133 5.92 -11.62 -4.88
C GLY A 133 7.28 -11.68 -4.19
N GLN A 134 7.31 -11.51 -2.87
CA GLN A 134 8.54 -11.45 -2.07
C GLN A 134 9.16 -12.83 -1.74
N ARG A 135 8.79 -13.91 -2.45
CA ARG A 135 9.44 -15.24 -2.35
C ARG A 135 9.12 -16.17 -3.52
N GLU A 136 9.87 -17.27 -3.60
CA GLU A 136 9.46 -18.46 -4.35
C GLU A 136 8.29 -19.15 -3.63
N LEU A 137 7.17 -19.34 -4.33
CA LEU A 137 5.98 -20.02 -3.78
C LEU A 137 5.96 -21.50 -4.18
N THR A 138 5.36 -22.33 -3.33
CA THR A 138 4.90 -23.66 -3.72
C THR A 138 3.60 -23.60 -4.54
N LEU A 139 3.27 -24.70 -5.22
CA LEU A 139 2.00 -24.83 -5.94
C LEU A 139 0.77 -24.62 -5.04
N ILE A 140 0.82 -25.07 -3.79
CA ILE A 140 -0.32 -24.98 -2.87
C ILE A 140 -0.50 -23.54 -2.38
N GLU A 141 0.59 -22.81 -2.13
CA GLU A 141 0.53 -21.36 -1.85
C GLU A 141 0.01 -20.57 -3.05
N ALA A 142 0.46 -20.87 -4.27
CA ALA A 142 -0.06 -20.24 -5.49
C ALA A 142 -1.58 -20.41 -5.63
N ILE A 143 -2.12 -21.60 -5.33
CA ILE A 143 -3.57 -21.88 -5.35
C ILE A 143 -4.29 -21.19 -4.18
N ALA A 144 -3.68 -21.11 -3.00
CA ALA A 144 -4.24 -20.37 -1.85
C ALA A 144 -4.35 -18.87 -2.14
N VAL A 145 -3.32 -18.26 -2.75
CA VAL A 145 -3.32 -16.86 -3.19
C VAL A 145 -4.42 -16.60 -4.23
N ASP A 146 -4.50 -17.43 -5.28
CA ASP A 146 -5.54 -17.34 -6.32
C ASP A 146 -6.96 -17.45 -5.73
N HIS A 147 -7.20 -18.42 -4.85
CA HIS A 147 -8.51 -18.57 -4.20
C HIS A 147 -8.88 -17.33 -3.37
N LEU A 148 -7.94 -16.83 -2.56
CA LEU A 148 -8.15 -15.66 -1.71
C LEU A 148 -8.33 -14.37 -2.51
N ILE A 149 -7.69 -14.24 -3.68
CA ILE A 149 -7.90 -13.11 -4.61
C ILE A 149 -9.30 -13.16 -5.20
N ARG A 150 -9.71 -14.28 -5.79
CA ARG A 150 -11.05 -14.43 -6.39
C ARG A 150 -12.16 -14.30 -5.35
N LEU A 151 -11.92 -14.68 -4.09
CA LEU A 151 -12.86 -14.47 -2.97
C LEU A 151 -13.23 -12.99 -2.75
N ARG A 152 -12.35 -12.03 -3.06
CA ARG A 152 -12.70 -10.59 -3.05
C ARG A 152 -13.38 -10.15 -4.35
N GLY A 153 -13.14 -10.85 -5.46
CA GLY A 153 -13.72 -10.56 -6.78
C GLY A 153 -15.18 -11.00 -6.96
N VAL A 154 -15.63 -11.96 -6.17
CA VAL A 154 -17.02 -12.44 -6.06
C VAL A 154 -17.95 -11.34 -5.53
N GLY A 155 -18.99 -10.99 -6.29
CA GLY A 155 -19.96 -9.95 -5.94
C GLY A 155 -21.37 -10.45 -5.56
N ASP A 156 -21.67 -11.73 -5.70
CA ASP A 156 -22.96 -12.33 -5.32
C ASP A 156 -22.86 -13.82 -4.90
N ASP A 157 -23.98 -14.38 -4.47
CA ASP A 157 -24.07 -15.77 -3.99
C ASP A 157 -23.86 -16.84 -5.10
N GLU A 158 -24.16 -16.52 -6.37
CA GLU A 158 -23.96 -17.45 -7.49
C GLU A 158 -22.46 -17.61 -7.78
N GLN A 159 -21.74 -16.48 -7.87
CA GLN A 159 -20.28 -16.47 -7.95
C GLN A 159 -19.62 -17.07 -6.71
N LEU A 160 -20.16 -16.82 -5.52
CA LEU A 160 -19.66 -17.42 -4.27
C LEU A 160 -19.83 -18.94 -4.25
N GLN A 161 -20.97 -19.46 -4.70
CA GLN A 161 -21.20 -20.90 -4.76
C GLN A 161 -20.26 -21.58 -5.77
N ARG A 162 -20.04 -20.96 -6.94
CA ARG A 162 -19.09 -21.45 -7.94
C ARG A 162 -17.64 -21.42 -7.43
N LEU A 163 -17.26 -20.40 -6.66
CA LEU A 163 -15.97 -20.37 -5.96
C LEU A 163 -15.85 -21.48 -4.90
N ARG A 164 -16.93 -21.80 -4.16
CA ARG A 164 -16.96 -22.93 -3.21
C ARG A 164 -16.79 -24.28 -3.91
N ASP A 165 -17.48 -24.53 -5.03
CA ASP A 165 -17.34 -25.79 -5.78
C ASP A 165 -15.95 -25.95 -6.41
N ARG A 166 -15.37 -24.84 -6.93
CA ARG A 166 -13.96 -24.76 -7.37
C ARG A 166 -12.97 -25.03 -6.24
N TYR A 167 -13.17 -24.42 -5.08
CA TYR A 167 -12.31 -24.60 -3.91
C TYR A 167 -12.41 -26.03 -3.37
N ALA A 168 -13.61 -26.61 -3.30
CA ALA A 168 -13.84 -27.99 -2.91
C ALA A 168 -13.21 -29.00 -3.88
N ALA A 169 -13.06 -28.67 -5.16
CA ALA A 169 -12.27 -29.46 -6.10
C ALA A 169 -10.77 -29.36 -5.80
N ALA A 170 -10.25 -28.15 -5.61
CA ALA A 170 -8.85 -27.92 -5.28
C ALA A 170 -8.43 -28.60 -3.96
N THR A 171 -9.22 -28.51 -2.89
CA THR A 171 -8.88 -29.12 -1.58
C THR A 171 -8.91 -30.65 -1.60
N ARG A 172 -9.70 -31.28 -2.49
CA ARG A 172 -9.62 -32.73 -2.74
C ARG A 172 -8.34 -33.15 -3.46
N GLN A 173 -7.77 -32.27 -4.29
CA GLN A 173 -6.61 -32.55 -5.13
C GLN A 173 -5.27 -32.12 -4.49
N PHE A 174 -5.31 -31.14 -3.57
CA PHE A 174 -4.14 -30.56 -2.92
C PHE A 174 -4.30 -30.60 -1.39
N PRO A 175 -3.84 -31.67 -0.72
CA PRO A 175 -3.83 -31.77 0.74
C PRO A 175 -3.10 -30.59 1.40
N GLY A 176 -3.59 -30.13 2.56
CA GLY A 176 -3.05 -28.95 3.26
C GLY A 176 -3.49 -27.59 2.70
N LEU A 177 -4.14 -27.53 1.52
CA LEU A 177 -4.66 -26.28 0.96
C LEU A 177 -5.67 -25.59 1.89
N ALA A 178 -6.48 -26.36 2.62
CA ALA A 178 -7.49 -25.81 3.53
C ALA A 178 -6.86 -25.08 4.72
N GLU A 179 -5.95 -25.74 5.45
CA GLU A 179 -5.23 -25.12 6.56
C GLU A 179 -4.43 -23.89 6.12
N LEU A 180 -3.80 -23.95 4.94
CA LEU A 180 -3.02 -22.84 4.38
C LEU A 180 -3.89 -21.64 4.00
N VAL A 181 -5.07 -21.85 3.41
CA VAL A 181 -6.03 -20.78 3.11
C VAL A 181 -6.55 -20.15 4.40
N GLU A 182 -6.80 -20.92 5.45
CA GLU A 182 -7.20 -20.38 6.76
C GLU A 182 -6.07 -19.61 7.48
N GLU A 183 -4.82 -20.06 7.37
CA GLU A 183 -3.67 -19.30 7.87
C GLU A 183 -3.48 -18.00 7.09
N LEU A 184 -3.50 -18.06 5.76
CA LEU A 184 -3.26 -16.90 4.89
C LEU A 184 -4.41 -15.90 4.98
N GLN A 185 -5.67 -16.34 5.08
CA GLN A 185 -6.82 -15.46 5.37
C GLN A 185 -6.66 -14.74 6.71
N ARG A 186 -6.16 -15.42 7.76
CA ARG A 186 -5.88 -14.78 9.07
C ARG A 186 -4.72 -13.78 8.98
N ARG A 187 -3.66 -14.09 8.23
CA ARG A 187 -2.56 -13.14 7.97
C ARG A 187 -3.08 -11.90 7.24
N VAL A 188 -3.75 -12.07 6.11
CA VAL A 188 -4.34 -11.00 5.28
C VAL A 188 -5.31 -10.14 6.09
N SER A 189 -6.22 -10.74 6.85
CA SER A 189 -7.21 -10.02 7.67
C SER A 189 -6.59 -9.18 8.81
N ASN A 190 -5.37 -9.51 9.24
CA ASN A 190 -4.71 -8.83 10.35
C ASN A 190 -3.60 -7.87 9.90
N LEU A 191 -2.94 -8.14 8.77
CA LEU A 191 -1.68 -7.50 8.38
C LEU A 191 -1.80 -6.54 7.17
N HIS A 192 -3.00 -6.29 6.65
CA HIS A 192 -3.22 -5.33 5.55
C HIS A 192 -3.00 -3.86 5.96
N GLY A 193 -2.68 -3.01 4.97
CA GLY A 193 -2.54 -1.57 5.13
C GLY A 193 -3.90 -0.83 5.28
N PRO A 194 -3.91 0.50 5.43
CA PRO A 194 -2.75 1.39 5.46
C PRO A 194 -1.83 1.13 6.65
N TYR A 195 -0.53 1.35 6.43
CA TYR A 195 0.52 1.08 7.41
C TYR A 195 0.97 2.37 8.11
N ARG A 196 1.46 2.25 9.34
CA ARG A 196 2.10 3.35 10.07
C ARG A 196 3.34 2.90 10.81
N ILE A 197 4.31 3.79 10.96
CA ILE A 197 5.43 3.61 11.88
C ILE A 197 4.99 4.12 13.26
N GLU A 198 5.15 3.29 14.30
CA GLU A 198 5.12 3.71 15.70
C GLU A 198 6.54 3.64 16.25
N ALA A 199 7.00 4.71 16.92
CA ALA A 199 8.31 4.75 17.55
C ALA A 199 8.24 5.41 18.93
N GLY A 200 9.06 4.92 19.86
CA GLY A 200 9.18 5.46 21.22
C GLY A 200 10.60 5.25 21.77
N ARG A 201 11.14 6.26 22.44
CA ARG A 201 12.43 6.24 23.13
C ARG A 201 12.19 5.99 24.62
N ASP A 202 12.89 5.05 25.24
CA ASP A 202 12.87 4.88 26.70
C ASP A 202 13.90 5.79 27.41
N THR A 203 13.78 5.93 28.73
CA THR A 203 14.69 6.76 29.54
C THR A 203 16.14 6.26 29.54
N GLY A 204 16.39 5.02 29.11
CA GLY A 204 17.72 4.44 28.88
C GLY A 204 18.31 4.72 27.50
N GLY A 205 17.64 5.54 26.67
CA GLY A 205 18.07 5.85 25.31
C GLY A 205 17.86 4.70 24.32
N ARG A 206 16.96 3.75 24.61
CA ARG A 206 16.58 2.71 23.66
C ARG A 206 15.41 3.20 22.82
N LEU A 207 15.64 3.36 21.52
CA LEU A 207 14.58 3.50 20.54
C LEU A 207 13.94 2.12 20.31
N THR A 208 12.62 2.08 20.38
CA THR A 208 11.77 0.95 19.96
C THR A 208 10.88 1.41 18.81
N VAL A 209 10.83 0.63 17.74
CA VAL A 209 10.12 0.97 16.50
C VAL A 209 9.33 -0.25 16.03
N VAL A 210 8.07 -0.04 15.65
CA VAL A 210 7.15 -1.09 15.16
C VAL A 210 6.39 -0.55 13.96
N ILE A 211 6.23 -1.36 12.91
CA ILE A 211 5.32 -1.05 11.82
C ILE A 211 3.97 -1.71 12.14
N ARG A 212 2.89 -0.93 12.08
CA ARG A 212 1.53 -1.42 12.29
C ARG A 212 0.76 -1.53 11.00
N SER A 213 -0.04 -2.59 10.90
CA SER A 213 -1.15 -2.70 9.96
C SER A 213 -2.34 -1.82 10.38
N ALA A 214 -3.38 -1.78 9.54
CA ALA A 214 -4.63 -1.09 9.87
C ALA A 214 -5.28 -1.57 11.18
N THR A 215 -5.11 -2.86 11.51
CA THR A 215 -5.65 -3.47 12.75
C THR A 215 -4.82 -3.17 14.01
N GLY A 216 -3.63 -2.57 13.88
CA GLY A 216 -2.68 -2.40 14.98
C GLY A 216 -1.79 -3.62 15.25
N ALA A 217 -1.92 -4.71 14.49
CA ALA A 217 -0.97 -5.82 14.54
C ALA A 217 0.44 -5.35 14.09
N ALA A 218 1.48 -5.93 14.70
CA ALA A 218 2.86 -5.66 14.30
C ALA A 218 3.19 -6.43 13.00
N VAL A 219 3.69 -5.72 11.99
CA VAL A 219 4.09 -6.31 10.71
C VAL A 219 5.49 -6.90 10.82
N THR A 220 5.71 -8.05 10.19
CA THR A 220 7.01 -8.76 10.17
C THR A 220 7.53 -8.89 8.74
N GLY A 221 8.85 -9.02 8.56
CA GLY A 221 9.46 -9.15 7.23
C GLY A 221 9.49 -7.86 6.40
N VAL A 222 9.40 -6.70 7.04
CA VAL A 222 9.60 -5.40 6.42
C VAL A 222 10.99 -4.87 6.77
N ASP A 223 11.74 -4.43 5.77
CA ASP A 223 13.03 -3.79 5.97
C ASP A 223 12.88 -2.36 6.49
N LEU A 224 13.64 -2.04 7.53
CA LEU A 224 13.50 -0.82 8.31
C LEU A 224 14.88 -0.18 8.53
N THR A 225 15.03 1.03 8.00
CA THR A 225 16.22 1.87 8.11
C THR A 225 16.00 2.91 9.20
N VAL A 226 16.83 2.89 10.26
CA VAL A 226 16.91 3.99 11.22
C VAL A 226 18.14 4.82 10.90
N LEU A 227 17.94 6.12 10.74
CA LEU A 227 18.98 7.13 10.68
C LEU A 227 19.04 7.85 12.04
N VAL A 228 20.24 8.08 12.55
CA VAL A 228 20.54 8.84 13.76
C VAL A 228 21.58 9.89 13.37
N ASP A 229 21.23 11.16 13.47
CA ASP A 229 22.04 12.30 12.99
C ASP A 229 22.50 12.12 11.52
N GLY A 230 21.61 11.54 10.71
CA GLY A 230 21.85 11.19 9.31
C GLY A 230 22.63 9.90 9.05
N GLN A 231 23.20 9.25 10.07
CA GLN A 231 23.94 7.99 9.94
C GLN A 231 23.02 6.77 10.10
N GLN A 232 23.12 5.79 9.21
CA GLN A 232 22.33 4.56 9.29
C GLN A 232 22.84 3.65 10.41
N VAL A 233 21.96 3.31 11.35
CA VAL A 233 22.26 2.41 12.48
C VAL A 233 21.61 1.04 12.30
N LYS A 234 22.31 -0.02 12.71
CA LYS A 234 21.78 -1.39 12.69
C LYS A 234 20.77 -1.56 13.83
N THR A 235 19.56 -2.01 13.51
CA THR A 235 18.54 -2.38 14.50
C THR A 235 18.59 -3.88 14.81
N ARG A 236 18.14 -4.26 16.02
CA ARG A 236 17.80 -5.65 16.34
C ARG A 236 16.29 -5.84 16.22
N ALA A 237 15.87 -6.62 15.24
CA ALA A 237 14.47 -6.99 15.04
C ALA A 237 14.10 -8.26 15.84
N THR A 238 12.95 -8.22 16.51
CA THR A 238 12.31 -9.37 17.17
C THR A 238 10.79 -9.24 16.97
N GLY A 239 10.16 -10.19 16.25
CA GLY A 239 8.70 -10.22 16.12
C GLY A 239 8.05 -8.94 15.56
N GLY A 240 8.69 -8.29 14.58
CA GLY A 240 8.21 -7.01 14.01
C GLY A 240 8.54 -5.76 14.83
N THR A 241 9.21 -5.93 15.98
CA THR A 241 9.72 -4.83 16.80
C THR A 241 11.22 -4.66 16.60
N HIS A 242 11.63 -3.50 16.10
CA HIS A 242 13.03 -3.13 15.89
C HIS A 242 13.51 -2.30 17.09
N THR A 243 14.68 -2.60 17.64
CA THR A 243 15.26 -1.82 18.75
C THR A 243 16.72 -1.47 18.54
N VAL A 244 17.13 -0.28 18.97
CA VAL A 244 18.48 0.27 18.86
C VAL A 244 18.75 1.26 19.99
N ARG A 245 20.00 1.48 20.37
CA ARG A 245 20.39 2.56 21.32
C ARG A 245 20.73 3.83 20.55
N VAL A 246 20.27 4.96 21.06
CA VAL A 246 20.38 6.29 20.45
C VAL A 246 20.67 7.35 21.52
N PRO A 247 21.34 8.47 21.18
CA PRO A 247 21.35 9.64 22.05
C PRO A 247 19.93 10.19 22.27
N ARG A 248 19.74 10.94 23.36
CA ARG A 248 18.45 11.63 23.65
C ARG A 248 18.26 12.87 22.78
N ASP A 249 19.36 13.50 22.44
CA ASP A 249 19.55 14.76 21.72
C ASP A 249 19.68 14.59 20.19
N ALA A 250 19.79 13.36 19.69
CA ALA A 250 19.91 13.07 18.26
C ALA A 250 18.63 13.28 17.44
N ASP A 251 18.78 13.73 16.19
CA ASP A 251 17.72 13.67 15.15
C ASP A 251 17.57 12.21 14.68
N ILE A 252 16.36 11.66 14.81
CA ILE A 252 16.09 10.27 14.46
C ILE A 252 15.06 10.22 13.35
N ARG A 253 15.38 9.49 12.27
CA ARG A 253 14.44 9.25 11.16
C ARG A 253 14.32 7.77 10.90
N VAL A 254 13.10 7.25 10.96
CA VAL A 254 12.77 5.88 10.59
C VAL A 254 12.22 5.89 9.17
N ARG A 255 12.70 4.97 8.34
CA ARG A 255 12.19 4.70 6.99
C ARG A 255 11.88 3.22 6.83
N ALA A 256 10.83 2.89 6.09
CA ALA A 256 10.46 1.52 5.76
C ALA A 256 9.78 1.44 4.39
N GLU A 257 9.94 0.31 3.70
CA GLU A 257 9.23 0.00 2.45
C GLU A 257 8.14 -1.05 2.74
N VAL A 258 6.88 -0.63 2.71
CA VAL A 258 5.71 -1.46 3.07
C VAL A 258 4.94 -1.90 1.82
N PRO A 259 4.12 -2.97 1.89
CA PRO A 259 3.19 -3.32 0.83
C PRO A 259 2.33 -2.12 0.43
N ALA A 260 2.00 -1.98 -0.84
CA ALA A 260 1.14 -0.90 -1.31
C ALA A 260 -0.28 -0.97 -0.70
N THR A 261 -1.00 0.14 -0.79
CA THR A 261 -2.42 0.25 -0.40
C THR A 261 -3.38 -0.32 -1.46
N GLU A 262 -2.92 -0.51 -2.70
CA GLU A 262 -3.73 -1.00 -3.82
C GLU A 262 -2.86 -1.77 -4.85
N PRO A 263 -3.28 -2.95 -5.34
CA PRO A 263 -2.53 -3.72 -6.33
C PRO A 263 -2.73 -3.15 -7.75
N GLN A 264 -1.87 -3.55 -8.70
CA GLN A 264 -2.05 -3.18 -10.09
C GLN A 264 -3.14 -4.04 -10.73
N LEU A 265 -4.25 -3.41 -11.14
CA LEU A 265 -5.30 -4.06 -11.92
C LEU A 265 -4.92 -4.00 -13.41
N TRP A 266 -4.58 -5.13 -13.99
CA TRP A 266 -4.25 -5.29 -15.42
C TRP A 266 -5.48 -5.84 -16.15
N ILE A 267 -5.97 -5.10 -17.14
CA ILE A 267 -7.17 -5.47 -17.91
C ILE A 267 -6.88 -5.42 -19.41
N ALA A 268 -7.58 -6.25 -20.19
CA ALA A 268 -7.37 -6.30 -21.63
C ALA A 268 -7.70 -4.93 -22.27
N ARG A 269 -7.04 -4.61 -23.38
CA ARG A 269 -7.03 -3.26 -23.98
C ARG A 269 -8.45 -2.76 -24.24
N HIS A 270 -9.27 -3.58 -24.89
CA HIS A 270 -10.67 -3.28 -25.19
C HIS A 270 -11.65 -3.90 -24.18
N HIS A 271 -11.18 -4.26 -22.97
CA HIS A 271 -12.04 -4.77 -21.90
C HIS A 271 -13.08 -3.71 -21.51
N GLY A 272 -14.35 -4.01 -21.78
CA GLY A 272 -15.50 -3.10 -21.66
C GLY A 272 -16.28 -2.91 -22.97
N ASP A 273 -15.63 -3.11 -24.12
CA ASP A 273 -16.27 -3.07 -25.43
C ASP A 273 -16.87 -4.44 -25.78
N LEU A 274 -18.17 -4.59 -25.56
CA LEU A 274 -18.90 -5.84 -25.78
C LEU A 274 -18.90 -6.34 -27.25
N SER A 275 -18.45 -5.51 -28.21
CA SER A 275 -18.25 -5.93 -29.61
C SER A 275 -16.88 -6.58 -29.86
N HIS A 276 -15.93 -6.40 -28.93
CA HIS A 276 -14.56 -6.87 -29.06
C HIS A 276 -14.26 -8.04 -28.11
N ARG A 277 -13.47 -9.03 -28.57
CA ARG A 277 -13.16 -10.26 -27.81
C ARG A 277 -12.61 -10.01 -26.40
N ASP A 278 -11.77 -8.97 -26.26
CA ASP A 278 -11.18 -8.51 -24.99
C ASP A 278 -12.19 -8.24 -23.86
N SER A 279 -13.46 -7.96 -24.18
CA SER A 279 -14.52 -7.81 -23.16
C SER A 279 -14.73 -9.08 -22.34
N THR A 280 -14.34 -10.24 -22.84
CA THR A 280 -14.54 -11.53 -22.20
C THR A 280 -13.27 -12.09 -21.55
N ILE A 281 -12.18 -11.30 -21.42
CA ILE A 281 -10.89 -11.71 -20.83
C ILE A 281 -10.86 -11.45 -19.30
N GLN A 282 -10.31 -12.38 -18.52
CA GLN A 282 -10.16 -12.23 -17.06
C GLN A 282 -9.31 -11.00 -16.72
N ARG A 283 -9.77 -10.20 -15.76
CA ARG A 283 -8.96 -9.12 -15.19
C ARG A 283 -7.93 -9.74 -14.25
N MET A 284 -6.71 -9.22 -14.32
CA MET A 284 -5.54 -9.75 -13.64
C MET A 284 -5.10 -8.78 -12.54
N LEU A 285 -4.72 -9.29 -11.38
CA LEU A 285 -3.98 -8.54 -10.37
C LEU A 285 -2.49 -8.90 -10.43
N VAL A 286 -1.68 -7.87 -10.18
CA VAL A 286 -0.22 -7.94 -10.11
C VAL A 286 0.24 -7.10 -8.91
N GLU A 287 1.36 -7.49 -8.28
CA GLU A 287 2.02 -6.72 -7.23
C GLU A 287 2.26 -5.25 -7.64
N SER A 288 1.98 -4.33 -6.73
CA SER A 288 2.35 -2.92 -6.86
C SER A 288 3.72 -2.68 -6.21
N PRO A 289 4.56 -1.77 -6.74
CA PRO A 289 5.76 -1.32 -6.04
C PRO A 289 5.44 -0.89 -4.61
N ARG A 290 6.33 -1.24 -3.67
CA ARG A 290 6.19 -0.90 -2.25
C ARG A 290 6.10 0.61 -2.03
N GLU A 291 5.34 1.00 -1.01
CA GLU A 291 5.18 2.38 -0.58
C GLU A 291 6.23 2.73 0.48
N GLY A 292 6.81 3.92 0.40
CA GLY A 292 7.79 4.40 1.38
C GLY A 292 7.10 5.12 2.55
N LEU A 293 7.33 4.65 3.78
CA LEU A 293 6.99 5.36 5.00
C LEU A 293 8.22 6.07 5.58
N GLU A 294 8.04 7.28 6.11
CA GLU A 294 9.05 7.98 6.91
C GLU A 294 8.42 8.57 8.18
N LEU A 295 9.15 8.50 9.30
CA LEU A 295 8.80 9.12 10.58
C LEU A 295 10.03 9.77 11.19
N THR A 296 9.97 11.07 11.47
CA THR A 296 10.95 11.75 12.32
C THR A 296 10.52 11.64 13.78
N VAL A 297 11.44 11.20 14.65
CA VAL A 297 11.28 11.19 16.11
C VAL A 297 12.11 12.34 16.66
N ALA A 298 11.47 13.26 17.37
CA ALA A 298 12.13 14.42 17.94
C ALA A 298 13.20 14.03 18.99
N PRO A 299 14.25 14.85 19.17
CA PRO A 299 15.06 14.77 20.38
C PRO A 299 14.21 15.05 21.62
N ASP A 300 14.61 14.49 22.77
CA ASP A 300 13.95 14.77 24.04
C ASP A 300 14.12 16.26 24.37
N GLU A 301 13.02 16.96 24.71
CA GLU A 301 13.11 18.38 25.08
C GLU A 301 14.02 18.54 26.32
N PRO A 302 15.05 19.41 26.28
CA PRO A 302 16.01 19.51 27.37
C PRO A 302 15.29 20.05 28.61
N VAL A 303 15.20 19.21 29.64
CA VAL A 303 14.59 19.57 30.93
C VAL A 303 15.23 20.88 31.41
N PRO A 304 14.45 21.96 31.58
CA PRO A 304 15.01 23.25 31.94
C PRO A 304 15.72 23.12 33.30
N SER A 305 17.00 23.43 33.33
CA SER A 305 17.84 23.31 34.52
C SER A 305 17.37 24.30 35.59
N THR A 306 16.45 23.87 36.46
CA THR A 306 16.06 24.60 37.67
C THR A 306 17.32 24.99 38.43
N PRO A 307 17.63 26.29 38.60
CA PRO A 307 18.80 26.70 39.35
C PRO A 307 18.73 26.12 40.76
N ALA A 308 19.82 25.48 41.20
CA ALA A 308 19.90 24.97 42.56
C ALA A 308 19.62 26.12 43.54
N PRO A 309 18.74 25.93 44.56
CA PRO A 309 18.35 27.01 45.45
C PRO A 309 19.59 27.58 46.14
N ALA A 310 19.89 28.84 45.86
CA ALA A 310 21.09 29.50 46.34
C ALA A 310 21.11 29.49 47.87
N THR A 311 22.10 28.80 48.45
CA THR A 311 22.29 28.78 49.91
C THR A 311 22.45 30.21 50.40
N PRO A 312 21.59 30.72 51.30
CA PRO A 312 21.62 32.12 51.69
C PRO A 312 22.93 32.44 52.42
N SER A 313 23.77 33.26 51.79
CA SER A 313 25.02 33.75 52.37
C SER A 313 24.74 34.43 53.71
N ARG A 314 25.23 33.83 54.80
CA ARG A 314 25.13 34.38 56.15
C ARG A 314 25.68 35.83 56.16
N PRO A 315 24.89 36.85 56.51
CA PRO A 315 25.39 38.22 56.56
C PRO A 315 26.50 38.35 57.61
N ALA A 316 27.52 39.15 57.28
CA ALA A 316 28.57 39.50 58.22
C ALA A 316 27.99 40.36 59.36
N PRO A 317 28.52 40.26 60.60
CA PRO A 317 28.05 41.06 61.72
C PRO A 317 28.35 42.55 61.49
N SER A 318 27.32 43.40 61.55
CA SER A 318 27.44 44.84 61.41
C SER A 318 27.93 45.50 62.70
N THR A 319 28.97 46.34 62.59
CA THR A 319 29.44 47.22 63.66
C THR A 319 28.37 48.27 63.99
N PRO A 320 28.07 48.56 65.27
CA PRO A 320 27.05 49.53 65.64
C PRO A 320 27.53 50.98 65.44
N THR A 321 26.66 51.83 64.89
CA THR A 321 26.79 53.29 64.89
C THR A 321 25.53 53.96 65.43
N THR A 322 25.74 55.04 66.18
CA THR A 322 24.74 55.74 67.00
C THR A 322 23.64 56.41 66.16
N PRO A 323 22.36 56.40 66.59
CA PRO A 323 21.29 57.06 65.86
C PRO A 323 21.36 58.59 65.94
N VAL A 324 20.97 59.25 64.84
CA VAL A 324 20.65 60.70 64.80
C VAL A 324 19.18 60.83 64.47
N ALA A 325 18.46 61.67 65.24
CA ALA A 325 17.03 61.90 65.05
C ALA A 325 16.77 63.09 64.10
N SER A 326 15.65 63.03 63.38
CA SER A 326 15.02 64.18 62.73
C SER A 326 13.53 63.91 62.55
N THR A 327 12.71 64.94 62.70
CA THR A 327 11.25 64.85 62.90
C THR A 327 10.51 65.76 61.86
N PRO A 328 9.17 65.95 61.85
CA PRO A 328 8.35 65.55 60.69
C PRO A 328 7.65 66.75 59.99
N VAL A 329 6.36 66.58 59.59
CA VAL A 329 5.37 67.61 59.13
C VAL A 329 5.36 67.89 57.60
N PRO A 330 4.19 68.00 56.89
CA PRO A 330 2.83 67.49 57.17
C PRO A 330 2.09 66.78 55.99
N SER A 331 0.90 66.26 56.31
CA SER A 331 -0.21 65.84 55.42
C SER A 331 -0.82 67.02 54.60
N THR A 332 -1.83 66.94 53.70
CA THR A 332 -3.16 66.25 53.68
C THR A 332 -3.90 66.63 52.35
N PRO A 333 -5.24 66.47 52.14
CA PRO A 333 -6.15 65.29 52.07
C PRO A 333 -6.76 65.11 50.64
N THR A 334 -7.61 64.13 50.27
CA THR A 334 -9.07 63.99 50.59
C THR A 334 -9.62 62.78 49.77
N LYS A 335 -9.98 61.63 50.38
CA LYS A 335 -11.35 61.09 50.67
C LYS A 335 -12.29 60.82 49.45
N PRO A 336 -13.37 60.00 49.58
CA PRO A 336 -13.47 58.66 50.22
C PRO A 336 -14.43 57.66 49.49
N PHE A 337 -14.38 56.35 49.82
CA PHE A 337 -15.51 55.54 50.36
C PHE A 337 -15.23 54.00 50.39
N THR A 338 -15.95 53.31 51.27
CA THR A 338 -15.93 51.87 51.65
C THR A 338 -17.32 51.52 52.26
N PRO A 339 -17.63 50.29 52.77
CA PRO A 339 -16.95 48.97 52.75
C PRO A 339 -17.79 47.95 51.92
N THR A 340 -18.10 46.66 52.19
CA THR A 340 -17.91 45.70 53.32
C THR A 340 -18.16 44.23 52.87
N THR A 341 -17.37 43.26 53.39
CA THR A 341 -17.69 41.79 53.52
C THR A 341 -18.00 40.97 52.25
N THR A 342 -17.84 39.64 52.16
CA THR A 342 -17.52 38.56 53.14
C THR A 342 -16.68 37.45 52.45
N GLY A 343 -16.03 36.55 53.21
CA GLY A 343 -15.61 35.21 52.75
C GLY A 343 -16.24 34.12 53.64
N PRO A 344 -15.72 32.87 53.73
CA PRO A 344 -14.76 32.15 52.87
C PRO A 344 -15.30 30.74 52.47
N SER A 345 -14.42 29.83 52.01
CA SER A 345 -14.66 28.38 51.81
C SER A 345 -15.62 27.99 50.65
N THR A 346 -15.61 26.78 50.06
CA THR A 346 -14.78 25.56 50.28
C THR A 346 -14.54 24.84 48.94
N ALA A 347 -13.58 23.91 48.87
CA ALA A 347 -13.38 23.04 47.71
C ALA A 347 -14.46 21.94 47.58
N VAL A 348 -14.71 21.47 46.36
CA VAL A 348 -15.56 20.29 46.07
C VAL A 348 -14.79 19.33 45.16
N SER A 349 -14.57 18.10 45.63
CA SER A 349 -13.98 17.02 44.85
C SER A 349 -14.99 16.41 43.88
N THR A 350 -14.59 16.16 42.63
CA THR A 350 -15.39 15.44 41.64
C THR A 350 -14.80 14.06 41.34
N THR A 351 -15.39 13.02 41.95
CA THR A 351 -15.01 11.62 41.69
C THR A 351 -15.49 11.18 40.31
N PRO A 352 -14.64 10.62 39.43
CA PRO A 352 -15.09 10.07 38.16
C PRO A 352 -15.91 8.79 38.35
N ARG A 353 -17.05 8.72 37.66
CA ARG A 353 -17.97 7.56 37.64
C ARG A 353 -17.43 6.45 36.74
N PRO A 354 -17.51 5.16 37.12
CA PRO A 354 -17.09 4.06 36.26
C PRO A 354 -18.01 3.87 35.04
N SER A 355 -17.41 3.54 33.89
CA SER A 355 -18.12 3.20 32.66
C SER A 355 -18.74 1.80 32.71
N PRO A 356 -19.92 1.57 32.13
CA PRO A 356 -20.49 0.22 32.01
C PRO A 356 -19.83 -0.60 30.91
N THR A 357 -19.70 -1.91 31.14
CA THR A 357 -19.21 -2.90 30.17
C THR A 357 -20.19 -3.08 29.01
N PRO A 358 -19.74 -3.15 27.73
CA PRO A 358 -20.60 -3.53 26.62
C PRO A 358 -20.83 -5.05 26.60
N THR A 359 -22.09 -5.48 26.77
CA THR A 359 -22.50 -6.88 26.63
C THR A 359 -22.55 -7.29 25.16
N SER A 360 -22.16 -8.52 24.83
CA SER A 360 -22.21 -9.06 23.46
C SER A 360 -23.65 -9.18 22.94
N PRO A 361 -23.90 -8.93 21.63
CA PRO A 361 -25.20 -9.17 21.02
C PRO A 361 -25.46 -10.68 20.84
N SER A 362 -26.65 -11.13 21.26
CA SER A 362 -27.07 -12.54 21.16
C SER A 362 -27.43 -12.95 19.73
N VAL A 363 -27.14 -14.20 19.37
CA VAL A 363 -27.59 -14.82 18.11
C VAL A 363 -29.09 -15.11 18.16
N PRO A 364 -29.90 -14.67 17.17
CA PRO A 364 -31.29 -15.09 17.05
C PRO A 364 -31.39 -16.48 16.38
N THR A 365 -31.86 -17.48 17.12
CA THR A 365 -32.16 -18.82 16.58
C THR A 365 -33.36 -18.74 15.63
N SER A 366 -33.17 -19.12 14.36
CA SER A 366 -34.26 -19.23 13.38
C SER A 366 -34.80 -20.67 13.33
N THR A 367 -36.10 -20.84 13.55
CA THR A 367 -36.81 -22.13 13.48
C THR A 367 -37.41 -22.34 12.10
N SER A 368 -37.01 -23.42 11.42
CA SER A 368 -37.58 -23.79 10.11
C SER A 368 -38.94 -24.50 10.22
N PRO A 369 -39.99 -24.04 9.54
CA PRO A 369 -41.15 -24.87 9.22
C PRO A 369 -40.85 -25.75 7.98
N THR A 370 -41.37 -26.98 7.98
CA THR A 370 -41.14 -27.97 6.90
C THR A 370 -42.34 -28.09 5.95
N ALA A 371 -42.04 -28.47 4.70
CA ALA A 371 -42.92 -29.02 3.64
C ALA A 371 -43.49 -28.04 2.59
N PRO A 372 -43.87 -28.52 1.38
CA PRO A 372 -43.55 -29.80 0.73
C PRO A 372 -42.83 -29.65 -0.64
N ARG A 373 -42.37 -30.78 -1.18
CA ARG A 373 -41.68 -30.94 -2.47
C ARG A 373 -42.65 -30.89 -3.67
N PRO A 374 -42.38 -30.07 -4.71
CA PRO A 374 -42.79 -30.36 -6.08
C PRO A 374 -41.68 -31.11 -6.83
N THR A 375 -42.05 -32.08 -7.66
CA THR A 375 -41.12 -32.76 -8.60
C THR A 375 -41.21 -32.16 -9.99
N SER A 376 -40.10 -31.61 -10.49
CA SER A 376 -39.88 -31.41 -11.92
C SER A 376 -38.54 -32.03 -12.32
N GLN A 377 -38.54 -32.83 -13.37
CA GLN A 377 -37.30 -33.29 -14.01
C GLN A 377 -36.78 -32.16 -14.89
N ALA A 378 -35.60 -31.62 -14.56
CA ALA A 378 -34.85 -30.73 -15.44
C ALA A 378 -33.68 -31.54 -16.01
N SER A 379 -33.77 -31.93 -17.29
CA SER A 379 -32.71 -32.64 -17.98
C SER A 379 -31.48 -31.75 -18.11
N THR A 380 -30.36 -32.12 -17.49
CA THR A 380 -29.10 -31.39 -17.62
C THR A 380 -28.52 -31.59 -19.03
N PRO A 381 -28.37 -30.53 -19.86
CA PRO A 381 -27.71 -30.66 -21.14
C PRO A 381 -26.20 -30.77 -20.93
N THR A 382 -25.59 -31.89 -21.36
CA THR A 382 -24.13 -32.04 -21.38
C THR A 382 -23.55 -31.10 -22.44
N MET A 383 -22.99 -29.96 -22.01
CA MET A 383 -22.37 -29.00 -22.94
C MET A 383 -20.98 -29.46 -23.36
N THR A 384 -20.89 -30.09 -24.53
CA THR A 384 -19.61 -30.42 -25.16
C THR A 384 -18.88 -29.14 -25.57
N ALA A 385 -17.84 -28.78 -24.82
CA ALA A 385 -16.97 -27.66 -25.16
C ALA A 385 -16.12 -27.99 -26.40
N ASN A 386 -16.62 -27.64 -27.59
CA ASN A 386 -15.92 -27.82 -28.86
C ASN A 386 -14.69 -26.92 -28.97
N ARG A 387 -13.58 -27.36 -28.37
CA ARG A 387 -12.24 -26.76 -28.52
C ARG A 387 -11.74 -26.97 -29.96
N PRO A 388 -11.54 -25.92 -30.77
CA PRO A 388 -10.91 -26.08 -32.08
C PRO A 388 -9.45 -26.48 -31.90
N ALA A 389 -9.10 -27.67 -32.40
CA ALA A 389 -7.74 -28.20 -32.34
C ALA A 389 -6.92 -27.72 -33.56
N THR A 390 -6.39 -26.50 -33.49
CA THR A 390 -5.49 -25.96 -34.52
C THR A 390 -4.04 -26.42 -34.24
N PRO A 391 -3.34 -27.05 -35.21
CA PRO A 391 -1.98 -27.56 -35.00
C PRO A 391 -0.92 -26.45 -34.95
N LEU A 392 0.23 -26.73 -34.30
CA LEU A 392 1.39 -25.84 -34.30
C LEU A 392 2.00 -25.73 -35.71
N PRO A 393 2.22 -24.53 -36.25
CA PRO A 393 3.23 -24.32 -37.28
C PRO A 393 4.64 -24.33 -36.64
N SER A 394 5.57 -25.04 -37.27
CA SER A 394 6.98 -25.09 -36.88
C SER A 394 7.77 -23.88 -37.40
N THR A 395 8.83 -23.50 -36.67
CA THR A 395 10.05 -22.80 -37.14
C THR A 395 9.91 -21.47 -37.91
N GLY A 396 10.42 -20.39 -37.31
CA GLY A 396 10.72 -19.14 -38.01
C GLY A 396 11.23 -18.06 -37.04
N GLY A 397 12.46 -17.57 -37.22
CA GLY A 397 13.05 -16.55 -36.35
C GLY A 397 12.96 -15.14 -36.93
N GLY A 398 12.86 -14.11 -36.08
CA GLY A 398 12.90 -12.71 -36.55
C GLY A 398 12.43 -11.66 -35.54
N ALA A 399 13.26 -11.32 -34.54
CA ALA A 399 12.98 -10.21 -33.61
C ALA A 399 14.23 -9.41 -33.19
N THR A 400 15.40 -10.05 -33.07
CA THR A 400 16.64 -9.44 -32.57
C THR A 400 17.30 -8.43 -33.54
N GLY A 401 16.97 -8.46 -34.84
CA GLY A 401 17.63 -7.60 -35.84
C GLY A 401 17.26 -6.11 -35.76
N LEU A 402 16.05 -5.77 -35.32
CA LEU A 402 15.51 -4.40 -35.44
C LEU A 402 16.08 -3.42 -34.39
N VAL A 403 16.40 -3.92 -33.20
CA VAL A 403 16.92 -3.09 -32.08
C VAL A 403 18.40 -2.69 -32.30
N LEU A 404 19.19 -3.55 -32.95
CA LEU A 404 20.59 -3.28 -33.30
C LEU A 404 20.73 -2.23 -34.42
N GLY A 405 19.84 -2.23 -35.42
CA GLY A 405 19.86 -1.24 -36.50
C GLY A 405 19.62 0.19 -36.00
N LEU A 406 18.60 0.39 -35.16
CA LEU A 406 18.21 1.70 -34.64
C LEU A 406 19.28 2.34 -33.74
N THR A 407 19.97 1.53 -32.93
CA THR A 407 21.01 2.00 -32.02
C THR A 407 22.30 2.44 -32.74
N MET A 408 22.71 1.73 -33.81
CA MET A 408 23.87 2.13 -34.61
C MET A 408 23.65 3.46 -35.37
N VAL A 409 22.46 3.67 -35.95
CA VAL A 409 22.15 4.92 -36.68
C VAL A 409 22.17 6.14 -35.75
N ALA A 410 21.61 6.00 -34.54
CA ALA A 410 21.66 7.07 -33.53
C ALA A 410 23.09 7.41 -33.09
N GLY A 411 23.94 6.39 -32.89
CA GLY A 411 25.36 6.57 -32.54
C GLY A 411 26.17 7.29 -33.61
N ALA A 412 25.96 6.94 -34.88
CA ALA A 412 26.65 7.57 -36.02
C ALA A 412 26.31 9.07 -36.16
N LEU A 413 25.02 9.43 -36.01
CA LEU A 413 24.56 10.82 -36.03
C LEU A 413 25.17 11.64 -34.89
N LEU A 414 25.16 11.11 -33.66
CA LEU A 414 25.76 11.76 -32.49
C LEU A 414 27.28 11.95 -32.62
N TRP A 415 27.99 11.02 -33.26
CA TRP A 415 29.43 11.16 -33.53
C TRP A 415 29.71 12.23 -34.58
N TRP A 416 28.95 12.26 -35.68
CA TRP A 416 29.13 13.24 -36.76
C TRP A 416 28.86 14.68 -36.31
N VAL A 417 27.77 14.90 -35.55
CA VAL A 417 27.43 16.22 -34.98
C VAL A 417 28.47 16.70 -33.96
N ARG A 418 29.25 15.79 -33.37
CA ARG A 418 30.34 16.12 -32.42
C ARG A 418 31.70 16.36 -33.11
N ARG A 419 31.76 16.27 -34.45
CA ARG A 419 32.98 16.43 -35.26
C ARG A 419 32.91 17.63 -36.22
N ARG A 420 31.93 18.51 -36.04
CA ARG A 420 31.73 19.81 -36.67
C ARG A 420 31.52 20.89 -35.60
#